data_AF-A0A2K5PB32-F1
#
_entry.id   AF-A0A2K5PB32-F1
#
_cell.length_a   1.000
_cell.length_b   1.000
_cell.length_c   1.000
_cell.angle_alpha   90.00
_cell.angle_beta   90.00
_cell.angle_gamma   90.00
#
_symmetry.space_group_name_H-M   'P 1'
#
loop_
_entity.id
_entity.type
_entity.pdbx_description
1 polymer ?
#
loop_
_entity_poly.entity_id
_entity_poly.type
_entity_poly.pdbx_seq_one_letter_code
_entity_poly.pdbx_strand_id
1 'polypeptide(L)'
;MEFQAVVMAVGGGSRMTDLTSSIPKPLLPVGNKPLIWYPLNLLERVGFETDVLVLSCDLITDVALHEVVDLFRAYDASLAMLMRKGQDSTEPVPGQKGKKKAVEQRDFIGVDSTGKRLLFMANEADLDEELVIKGSILQKHPRIRFHTGLVDAHLYCLKKYVVDFLMENGSITSIRSELIPYLVRKQFSSASSQQGQEEKEEDLKKKELKSLDIYSFIKEANTLNLAPYDACWNACRGDRWEDLSRSQVRCYVHIMKEGLCSRVSTLGLYMEANRQVPKLLSALCPEEPPVHSSAQIVSKHLVGVDSLIGPDTQIGEKSSIKRSIIGSSCLIKDRVTITNCLLMNSVTVEEGSNIQGSVICNNAVIEKGTDIKDCLIGSGQRIEAKAERVNEVIVGNDQLMEI
;
A
#
# COMPACT_ATOMS: atom_id res chain seq x y z
N MET A 1 25.28 8.54 -8.82
CA MET A 1 24.27 7.48 -8.77
C MET A 1 24.14 6.95 -7.35
N GLU A 2 22.93 7.03 -6.72
CA GLU A 2 22.71 6.54 -5.34
C GLU A 2 21.48 5.61 -5.11
N PHE A 3 20.22 5.89 -5.55
CA PHE A 3 19.07 4.90 -5.54
C PHE A 3 18.31 4.62 -6.89
N GLN A 4 18.09 3.40 -7.40
CA GLN A 4 17.18 3.14 -8.54
C GLN A 4 15.77 2.84 -8.05
N ALA A 5 14.82 3.71 -8.35
CA ALA A 5 13.42 3.47 -8.03
C ALA A 5 12.77 2.47 -8.98
N VAL A 6 12.15 1.43 -8.43
CA VAL A 6 11.36 0.42 -9.14
C VAL A 6 9.92 0.50 -8.65
N VAL A 7 9.04 1.06 -9.48
CA VAL A 7 7.60 1.12 -9.19
C VAL A 7 6.93 -0.17 -9.69
N MET A 8 6.55 -1.03 -8.76
CA MET A 8 5.78 -2.24 -9.03
C MET A 8 4.32 -1.90 -9.34
N ALA A 9 3.95 -1.96 -10.61
CA ALA A 9 2.56 -1.91 -11.08
C ALA A 9 1.85 -3.29 -10.95
N VAL A 10 2.11 -4.03 -9.87
CA VAL A 10 1.63 -5.41 -9.69
C VAL A 10 0.30 -5.46 -8.94
N GLY A 11 -0.63 -6.27 -9.45
CA GLY A 11 -1.91 -6.58 -8.83
C GLY A 11 -3.10 -6.01 -9.59
N GLY A 12 -3.73 -6.84 -10.43
CA GLY A 12 -4.89 -6.50 -11.26
C GLY A 12 -6.20 -6.22 -10.51
N GLY A 13 -6.15 -5.90 -9.21
CA GLY A 13 -7.33 -5.49 -8.45
C GLY A 13 -8.30 -6.62 -8.07
N SER A 14 -7.84 -7.85 -7.86
CA SER A 14 -8.71 -9.00 -7.52
C SER A 14 -9.61 -8.84 -6.28
N ARG A 15 -9.36 -7.83 -5.42
CA ARG A 15 -10.20 -7.46 -4.26
C ARG A 15 -11.07 -6.20 -4.50
N MET A 16 -11.08 -5.68 -5.73
CA MET A 16 -11.79 -4.47 -6.19
C MET A 16 -12.25 -4.60 -7.66
N THR A 17 -12.57 -5.83 -8.09
CA THR A 17 -12.91 -6.18 -9.49
C THR A 17 -13.97 -5.27 -10.11
N ASP A 18 -14.94 -4.84 -9.30
CA ASP A 18 -16.05 -3.96 -9.69
C ASP A 18 -15.59 -2.57 -10.15
N LEU A 19 -14.43 -2.10 -9.67
CA LEU A 19 -13.79 -0.86 -10.11
C LEU A 19 -12.75 -1.13 -11.21
N THR A 20 -12.03 -2.25 -11.12
CA THR A 20 -10.88 -2.53 -11.99
C THR A 20 -11.21 -3.21 -13.32
N SER A 21 -12.48 -3.58 -13.53
CA SER A 21 -13.02 -4.02 -14.83
C SER A 21 -12.87 -2.95 -15.91
N SER A 22 -13.16 -1.68 -15.59
CA SER A 22 -13.11 -0.56 -16.54
C SER A 22 -11.76 0.16 -16.59
N ILE A 23 -10.97 0.16 -15.51
CA ILE A 23 -9.72 0.92 -15.39
C ILE A 23 -8.67 0.07 -14.65
N PRO A 24 -7.44 -0.08 -15.16
CA PRO A 24 -6.40 -0.82 -14.45
C PRO A 24 -6.04 -0.10 -13.15
N LYS A 25 -5.83 -0.87 -12.06
CA LYS A 25 -5.62 -0.36 -10.70
C LYS A 25 -4.71 0.90 -10.59
N PRO A 26 -3.54 1.01 -11.25
CA PRO A 26 -2.67 2.19 -11.13
C PRO A 26 -3.28 3.50 -11.66
N LEU A 27 -4.32 3.43 -12.50
CA LEU A 27 -5.02 4.57 -13.09
C LEU A 27 -6.34 4.92 -12.37
N LEU A 28 -6.73 4.18 -11.33
CA LEU A 28 -7.91 4.53 -10.53
C LEU A 28 -7.74 5.93 -9.93
N PRO A 29 -8.76 6.81 -10.04
CA PRO A 29 -8.67 8.16 -9.51
C PRO A 29 -8.78 8.13 -7.98
N VAL A 30 -7.84 8.76 -7.29
CA VAL A 30 -7.94 9.12 -5.88
C VAL A 30 -7.68 10.62 -5.76
N GLY A 31 -8.64 11.38 -5.26
CA GLY A 31 -8.54 12.84 -5.21
C GLY A 31 -8.26 13.46 -6.59
N ASN A 32 -8.99 13.01 -7.63
CA ASN A 32 -8.85 13.46 -9.02
C ASN A 32 -7.46 13.30 -9.67
N LYS A 33 -6.54 12.57 -9.03
CA LYS A 33 -5.24 12.17 -9.61
C LYS A 33 -5.17 10.63 -9.66
N PRO A 34 -4.54 10.02 -10.68
CA PRO A 34 -4.43 8.56 -10.76
C PRO A 34 -3.53 8.02 -9.64
N LEU A 35 -3.81 6.81 -9.13
CA LEU A 35 -3.04 6.21 -8.03
C LEU A 35 -1.51 6.25 -8.23
N ILE A 36 -1.03 5.98 -9.45
CA ILE A 36 0.40 6.02 -9.79
C ILE A 36 1.06 7.39 -9.59
N TRP A 37 0.29 8.49 -9.58
CA TRP A 37 0.82 9.83 -9.36
C TRP A 37 1.41 10.00 -7.95
N TYR A 38 0.84 9.33 -6.93
CA TYR A 38 1.31 9.49 -5.55
C TYR A 38 2.73 8.92 -5.34
N PRO A 39 3.06 7.67 -5.75
CA PRO A 39 4.43 7.19 -5.75
C PRO A 39 5.38 8.03 -6.63
N LEU A 40 4.94 8.47 -7.82
CA LEU A 40 5.80 9.25 -8.72
C LEU A 40 6.13 10.65 -8.16
N ASN A 41 5.17 11.36 -7.57
CA ASN A 41 5.39 12.65 -6.90
C ASN A 41 6.29 12.49 -5.65
N LEU A 42 6.22 11.36 -4.94
CA LEU A 42 7.16 11.04 -3.87
C LEU A 42 8.58 10.79 -4.37
N LEU A 43 8.73 10.12 -5.52
CA LEU A 43 10.02 9.93 -6.19
C LEU A 43 10.60 11.24 -6.73
N GLU A 44 9.78 12.09 -7.34
CA GLU A 44 10.22 13.40 -7.87
C GLU A 44 10.79 14.31 -6.77
N ARG A 45 10.21 14.26 -5.57
CA ARG A 45 10.68 15.01 -4.38
C ARG A 45 12.03 14.53 -3.84
N VAL A 46 12.52 13.37 -4.25
CA VAL A 46 13.72 12.74 -3.68
C VAL A 46 14.63 12.26 -4.81
N GLY A 47 15.71 12.99 -5.07
CA GLY A 47 16.69 12.60 -6.10
C GLY A 47 17.33 11.23 -5.81
N PHE A 48 17.27 10.32 -6.78
CA PHE A 48 17.62 8.90 -6.68
C PHE A 48 18.37 8.44 -7.98
N GLU A 49 19.39 7.55 -7.93
CA GLU A 49 20.06 6.99 -9.14
C GLU A 49 20.67 5.50 -9.17
N THR A 50 20.96 4.70 -8.09
CA THR A 50 21.44 3.26 -8.11
C THR A 50 20.83 2.18 -7.15
N ASP A 51 20.93 2.25 -5.81
CA ASP A 51 20.36 1.28 -4.84
C ASP A 51 18.84 1.08 -4.97
N VAL A 52 18.34 -0.14 -4.90
CA VAL A 52 16.97 -0.41 -5.38
C VAL A 52 15.89 -0.04 -4.36
N LEU A 53 15.10 0.99 -4.68
CA LEU A 53 13.93 1.42 -3.94
C LEU A 53 12.67 0.85 -4.59
N VAL A 54 12.07 -0.18 -3.98
CA VAL A 54 10.85 -0.81 -4.47
C VAL A 54 9.63 -0.16 -3.85
N LEU A 55 8.76 0.39 -4.71
CA LEU A 55 7.49 1.02 -4.35
C LEU A 55 6.34 0.30 -5.04
N SER A 56 5.24 0.04 -4.36
CA SER A 56 4.00 -0.40 -5.05
C SER A 56 3.19 0.79 -5.57
N CYS A 57 2.56 0.62 -6.74
CA CYS A 57 1.75 1.66 -7.40
C CYS A 57 0.48 2.08 -6.62
N ASP A 58 0.13 1.35 -5.56
CA ASP A 58 -1.06 1.53 -4.73
C ASP A 58 -0.77 2.18 -3.37
N LEU A 59 0.47 2.63 -3.13
CA LEU A 59 0.87 3.36 -1.94
C LEU A 59 0.58 4.86 -2.07
N ILE A 60 -0.25 5.38 -1.16
CA ILE A 60 -0.40 6.82 -0.92
C ILE A 60 0.24 7.13 0.42
N THR A 61 1.24 8.01 0.45
CA THR A 61 1.88 8.41 1.72
C THR A 61 2.29 9.89 1.75
N ASP A 62 2.19 10.53 2.92
CA ASP A 62 2.83 11.83 3.22
C ASP A 62 4.23 11.69 3.84
N VAL A 63 4.60 10.48 4.25
CA VAL A 63 5.88 10.20 4.91
C VAL A 63 7.03 10.63 4.03
N ALA A 64 7.93 11.43 4.61
CA ALA A 64 9.16 11.79 3.97
C ALA A 64 10.07 10.55 3.88
N LEU A 65 10.29 10.06 2.66
CA LEU A 65 11.05 8.83 2.37
C LEU A 65 12.45 8.79 3.01
N HIS A 66 13.03 9.96 3.30
CA HIS A 66 14.32 10.07 3.99
C HIS A 66 14.33 9.30 5.31
N GLU A 67 13.26 9.23 6.09
CA GLU A 67 13.28 8.49 7.37
C GLU A 67 13.51 6.97 7.21
N VAL A 68 13.12 6.41 6.07
CA VAL A 68 13.35 4.98 5.74
C VAL A 68 14.74 4.80 5.14
N VAL A 69 15.18 5.73 4.27
CA VAL A 69 16.51 5.74 3.66
C VAL A 69 17.62 5.99 4.71
N ASP A 70 17.38 6.85 5.69
CA ASP A 70 18.30 7.15 6.79
C ASP A 70 18.43 5.96 7.73
N LEU A 71 17.37 5.18 7.95
CA LEU A 71 17.48 3.89 8.65
C LEU A 71 18.27 2.85 7.85
N PHE A 72 18.07 2.82 6.52
CA PHE A 72 18.82 1.93 5.63
C PHE A 72 20.32 2.26 5.63
N ARG A 73 20.68 3.55 5.48
CA ARG A 73 22.05 4.07 5.54
C ARG A 73 22.69 3.91 6.92
N ALA A 74 22.03 4.38 7.99
CA ALA A 74 22.63 4.45 9.33
C ALA A 74 22.93 3.08 9.95
N TYR A 75 22.26 2.01 9.53
CA TYR A 75 22.53 0.64 10.00
C TYR A 75 23.14 -0.27 8.92
N ASP A 76 23.46 0.29 7.75
CA ASP A 76 23.97 -0.43 6.58
C ASP A 76 23.10 -1.67 6.25
N ALA A 77 21.79 -1.45 6.23
CA ALA A 77 20.77 -2.50 6.19
C ALA A 77 20.79 -3.29 4.87
N SER A 78 20.47 -4.58 4.90
CA SER A 78 20.21 -5.39 3.71
C SER A 78 18.82 -5.10 3.14
N LEU A 79 17.88 -4.83 4.04
CA LEU A 79 16.48 -4.50 3.77
C LEU A 79 16.03 -3.45 4.80
N ALA A 80 15.39 -2.37 4.34
CA ALA A 80 14.57 -1.51 5.19
C ALA A 80 13.15 -1.47 4.63
N MET A 81 12.13 -1.45 5.50
CA MET A 81 10.72 -1.40 5.08
C MET A 81 9.89 -0.41 5.92
N LEU A 82 8.83 0.14 5.33
CA LEU A 82 7.86 0.99 6.02
C LEU A 82 6.63 0.20 6.45
N MET A 83 6.24 0.32 7.72
CA MET A 83 4.97 -0.17 8.25
C MET A 83 4.22 0.93 8.99
N ARG A 84 2.89 0.89 8.91
CA ARG A 84 1.98 1.79 9.63
C ARG A 84 1.11 1.00 10.60
N LYS A 85 0.73 1.59 11.73
CA LYS A 85 -0.34 1.03 12.55
C LYS A 85 -1.69 1.15 11.82
N GLY A 86 -2.33 0.03 11.52
CA GLY A 86 -3.62 -0.03 10.84
C GLY A 86 -4.66 0.83 11.55
N GLN A 87 -5.46 1.55 10.76
CA GLN A 87 -6.57 2.35 11.26
C GLN A 87 -7.87 1.56 11.07
N ASP A 88 -8.62 1.35 12.15
CA ASP A 88 -9.91 0.67 12.08
C ASP A 88 -10.89 1.48 11.20
N SER A 89 -11.21 0.94 10.01
CA SER A 89 -12.23 1.53 9.14
C SER A 89 -13.57 1.56 9.89
N THR A 90 -13.98 2.77 10.26
CA THR A 90 -15.12 2.99 11.16
C THR A 90 -16.44 2.95 10.41
N GLU A 91 -16.44 3.22 9.11
CA GLU A 91 -17.61 3.32 8.24
C GLU A 91 -17.84 2.08 7.37
N PRO A 92 -19.09 1.82 6.93
CA PRO A 92 -19.41 0.68 6.07
C PRO A 92 -18.70 0.77 4.71
N VAL A 93 -18.26 -0.38 4.20
CA VAL A 93 -17.78 -0.50 2.82
C VAL A 93 -19.01 -0.56 1.90
N PRO A 94 -19.08 0.23 0.81
CA PRO A 94 -20.22 0.23 -0.10
C PRO A 94 -20.51 -1.17 -0.64
N GLY A 95 -21.79 -1.53 -0.74
CA GLY A 95 -22.25 -2.80 -1.29
C GLY A 95 -22.23 -4.01 -0.34
N GLN A 96 -21.77 -3.88 0.91
CA GLN A 96 -21.71 -5.02 1.86
C GLN A 96 -22.84 -5.00 2.89
N LYS A 97 -23.86 -5.85 2.70
CA LYS A 97 -24.90 -6.11 3.71
C LYS A 97 -24.32 -6.77 4.97
N GLY A 98 -24.09 -5.96 6.00
CA GLY A 98 -24.36 -6.34 7.39
C GLY A 98 -23.55 -7.49 8.00
N LYS A 99 -22.22 -7.41 7.99
CA LYS A 99 -21.34 -7.82 9.10
C LYS A 99 -19.92 -7.38 8.78
N LYS A 100 -19.20 -6.80 9.75
CA LYS A 100 -17.75 -6.55 9.65
C LYS A 100 -17.02 -7.90 9.56
N LYS A 101 -16.90 -8.49 8.37
CA LYS A 101 -15.81 -9.44 8.12
C LYS A 101 -14.53 -8.61 8.20
N ALA A 102 -13.77 -8.80 9.27
CA ALA A 102 -12.41 -8.28 9.37
C ALA A 102 -11.52 -9.04 8.38
N VAL A 103 -11.66 -8.75 7.08
CA VAL A 103 -10.80 -9.32 6.01
C VAL A 103 -9.51 -8.50 5.91
N GLU A 104 -8.77 -8.46 7.02
CA GLU A 104 -7.36 -8.13 6.99
C GLU A 104 -6.64 -9.28 7.67
N GLN A 105 -5.98 -10.09 6.83
CA GLN A 105 -5.02 -11.12 7.24
C GLN A 105 -4.02 -10.44 8.18
N ARG A 106 -3.94 -10.88 9.44
CA ARG A 106 -3.14 -10.18 10.44
C ARG A 106 -1.67 -10.56 10.33
N ASP A 107 -0.81 -9.55 10.32
CA ASP A 107 0.63 -9.75 10.41
C ASP A 107 1.07 -9.82 11.87
N PHE A 108 1.82 -10.87 12.21
CA PHE A 108 2.53 -10.98 13.47
C PHE A 108 3.96 -10.46 13.30
N ILE A 109 4.16 -9.19 13.67
CA ILE A 109 5.45 -8.50 13.52
C ILE A 109 6.16 -8.42 14.88
N GLY A 110 7.26 -9.17 15.02
CA GLY A 110 8.16 -9.11 16.16
C GLY A 110 9.33 -8.18 15.89
N VAL A 111 9.39 -7.06 16.61
CA VAL A 111 10.52 -6.12 16.57
C VAL A 111 11.32 -6.13 17.87
N ASP A 112 12.58 -5.70 17.79
CA ASP A 112 13.41 -5.48 18.97
C ASP A 112 12.81 -4.41 19.92
N SER A 113 13.30 -4.39 21.16
CA SER A 113 13.04 -3.37 22.18
C SER A 113 13.11 -1.92 21.67
N THR A 114 14.05 -1.60 20.76
CA THR A 114 14.21 -0.30 20.09
C THR A 114 13.10 0.06 19.10
N GLY A 115 12.34 -0.94 18.63
CA GLY A 115 11.28 -0.79 17.64
C GLY A 115 11.77 -0.67 16.18
N LYS A 116 13.08 -0.79 15.93
CA LYS A 116 13.67 -0.60 14.58
C LYS A 116 14.12 -1.89 13.89
N ARG A 117 14.64 -2.88 14.63
CA ARG A 117 15.14 -4.13 14.04
C ARG A 117 14.02 -5.15 13.93
N LEU A 118 13.84 -5.75 12.74
CA LEU A 118 12.85 -6.79 12.49
C LEU A 118 13.42 -8.15 12.87
N LEU A 119 12.81 -8.81 13.87
CA LEU A 119 13.25 -10.09 14.42
C LEU A 119 12.38 -11.27 13.96
N PHE A 120 11.09 -11.01 13.71
CA PHE A 120 10.12 -12.01 13.29
C PHE A 120 9.02 -11.36 12.42
N MET A 121 8.59 -12.09 11.40
CA MET A 121 7.42 -11.75 10.57
C MET A 121 6.76 -13.05 10.12
N ALA A 122 5.46 -13.17 10.36
CA ALA A 122 4.60 -14.19 9.79
C ALA A 122 3.19 -13.62 9.56
N ASN A 123 2.51 -14.14 8.54
CA ASN A 123 1.13 -13.83 8.22
C ASN A 123 0.22 -14.88 8.89
N GLU A 124 -0.94 -14.47 9.41
CA GLU A 124 -1.99 -15.35 9.93
C GLU A 124 -2.38 -16.47 8.95
N ALA A 125 -2.29 -16.25 7.64
CA ALA A 125 -2.60 -17.29 6.64
C ALA A 125 -1.51 -18.37 6.47
N ASP A 126 -0.30 -18.13 6.96
CA ASP A 126 0.84 -19.05 6.90
C ASP A 126 1.12 -19.73 8.26
N LEU A 127 0.24 -19.49 9.25
CA LEU A 127 0.31 -20.03 10.60
C LEU A 127 -0.86 -20.99 10.83
N ASP A 128 -0.58 -22.09 11.54
CA ASP A 128 -1.59 -22.96 12.12
C ASP A 128 -2.13 -22.32 13.43
N GLU A 129 -2.19 -23.07 14.53
CA GLU A 129 -2.69 -22.56 15.81
C GLU A 129 -1.60 -21.90 16.69
N GLU A 130 -0.31 -22.08 16.36
CA GLU A 130 0.82 -21.67 17.23
C GLU A 130 1.89 -20.82 16.53
N LEU A 131 2.47 -19.87 17.28
CA LEU A 131 3.54 -18.98 16.82
C LEU A 131 4.92 -19.53 17.21
N VAL A 132 5.60 -20.19 16.28
CA VAL A 132 6.92 -20.81 16.54
C VAL A 132 8.06 -19.79 16.49
N ILE A 133 8.69 -19.50 17.64
CA ILE A 133 9.86 -18.63 17.76
C ILE A 133 11.10 -19.47 18.11
N LYS A 134 12.19 -19.32 17.35
CA LYS A 134 13.46 -20.02 17.65
C LYS A 134 14.10 -19.46 18.92
N GLY A 135 14.41 -20.31 19.89
CA GLY A 135 15.05 -19.93 21.15
C GLY A 135 16.40 -19.20 20.99
N SER A 136 17.12 -19.44 19.89
CA SER A 136 18.35 -18.71 19.55
C SER A 136 18.12 -17.21 19.26
N ILE A 137 16.92 -16.81 18.86
CA ILE A 137 16.54 -15.39 18.70
C ILE A 137 16.35 -14.77 20.09
N LEU A 138 15.66 -15.46 21.00
CA LEU A 138 15.43 -15.01 22.38
C LEU A 138 16.73 -14.92 23.21
N GLN A 139 17.72 -15.77 22.93
CA GLN A 139 19.04 -15.70 23.56
C GLN A 139 19.81 -14.43 23.17
N LYS A 140 19.63 -13.92 21.93
CA LYS A 140 20.28 -12.70 21.43
C LYS A 140 19.48 -11.44 21.75
N HIS A 141 18.17 -11.49 21.52
CA HIS A 141 17.21 -10.42 21.78
C HIS A 141 16.21 -10.87 22.85
N PRO A 142 16.53 -10.67 24.15
CA PRO A 142 15.68 -11.14 25.26
C PRO A 142 14.37 -10.36 25.42
N ARG A 143 14.12 -9.34 24.59
CA ARG A 143 12.91 -8.51 24.59
C ARG A 143 12.43 -8.30 23.15
N ILE A 144 11.38 -9.02 22.78
CA ILE A 144 10.69 -8.88 21.50
C ILE A 144 9.33 -8.21 21.75
N ARG A 145 9.02 -7.15 21.01
CA ARG A 145 7.71 -6.48 21.02
C ARG A 145 6.92 -6.92 19.80
N PHE A 146 5.84 -7.66 20.04
CA PHE A 146 4.91 -8.06 18.99
C PHE A 146 3.88 -6.97 18.70
N HIS A 147 3.58 -6.79 17.43
CA HIS A 147 2.49 -5.95 16.93
C HIS A 147 1.65 -6.77 15.95
N THR A 148 0.33 -6.72 16.14
CA THR A 148 -0.68 -7.46 15.34
C THR A 148 -1.54 -6.56 14.45
N GLY A 149 -1.47 -5.25 14.68
CA GLY A 149 -2.16 -4.21 13.91
C GLY A 149 -1.19 -3.33 13.12
N LEU A 150 -0.11 -3.90 12.59
CA LEU A 150 0.72 -3.23 11.61
C LEU A 150 0.28 -3.65 10.20
N VAL A 151 0.13 -2.67 9.32
CA VAL A 151 -0.11 -2.84 7.90
C VAL A 151 1.15 -2.42 7.16
N ASP A 152 1.53 -3.22 6.19
CA ASP A 152 2.70 -3.05 5.35
C ASP A 152 2.44 -2.02 4.24
N ALA A 153 3.28 -0.98 4.19
CA ALA A 153 3.19 0.08 3.19
C ALA A 153 3.65 -0.37 1.80
N HIS A 154 4.34 -1.52 1.68
CA HIS A 154 4.90 -1.99 0.42
C HIS A 154 5.93 -1.03 -0.21
N LEU A 155 6.69 -0.37 0.68
CA LEU A 155 7.87 0.43 0.42
C LEU A 155 9.08 -0.30 1.01
N TYR A 156 10.03 -0.66 0.17
CA TYR A 156 11.24 -1.41 0.54
C TYR A 156 12.50 -0.78 -0.05
N CYS A 157 13.55 -0.62 0.75
CA CYS A 157 14.91 -0.36 0.28
C CYS A 157 15.69 -1.66 0.32
N LEU A 158 16.26 -2.11 -0.81
CA LEU A 158 17.03 -3.35 -0.91
C LEU A 158 18.43 -3.07 -1.44
N LYS A 159 19.44 -3.71 -0.84
CA LYS A 159 20.80 -3.75 -1.41
C LYS A 159 20.83 -4.58 -2.70
N LYS A 160 21.66 -4.16 -3.66
CA LYS A 160 21.83 -4.79 -4.97
C LYS A 160 21.99 -6.33 -4.92
N TYR A 161 22.81 -6.86 -4.00
CA TYR A 161 23.02 -8.31 -3.88
C TYR A 161 21.73 -9.11 -3.52
N VAL A 162 20.74 -8.47 -2.89
CA VAL A 162 19.44 -9.10 -2.61
C VAL A 162 18.62 -9.23 -3.89
N VAL A 163 18.76 -8.27 -4.82
CA VAL A 163 18.16 -8.33 -6.15
C VAL A 163 18.87 -9.38 -7.01
N ASP A 164 20.19 -9.51 -6.91
CA ASP A 164 20.94 -10.57 -7.61
C ASP A 164 20.55 -11.97 -7.11
N PHE A 165 20.36 -12.13 -5.80
CA PHE A 165 19.81 -13.36 -5.23
C PHE A 165 18.38 -13.68 -5.75
N LEU A 166 17.53 -12.67 -5.98
CA LEU A 166 16.21 -12.87 -6.59
C LEU A 166 16.28 -13.30 -8.06
N MET A 167 17.26 -12.80 -8.83
CA MET A 167 17.45 -13.20 -10.23
C MET A 167 17.84 -14.69 -10.34
N GLU A 168 18.67 -15.18 -9.43
CA GLU A 168 19.12 -16.58 -9.39
C GLU A 168 18.07 -17.53 -8.77
N ASN A 169 17.18 -17.02 -7.90
CA ASN A 169 16.14 -17.81 -7.22
C ASN A 169 14.73 -17.44 -7.69
N GLY A 170 14.39 -17.85 -8.92
CA GLY A 170 13.06 -17.68 -9.52
C GLY A 170 11.89 -18.42 -8.84
N SER A 171 12.11 -19.07 -7.69
CA SER A 171 11.06 -19.64 -6.84
C SER A 171 10.34 -18.60 -5.98
N ILE A 172 10.89 -17.39 -5.84
CA ILE A 172 10.31 -16.32 -5.01
C ILE A 172 9.34 -15.51 -5.86
N THR A 173 8.05 -15.62 -5.53
CA THR A 173 6.92 -14.95 -6.17
C THR A 173 6.51 -13.65 -5.43
N SER A 174 6.68 -13.62 -4.10
CA SER A 174 6.21 -12.53 -3.24
C SER A 174 7.32 -11.99 -2.35
N ILE A 175 7.72 -10.74 -2.59
CA ILE A 175 8.66 -10.02 -1.71
C ILE A 175 8.19 -10.10 -0.25
N ARG A 176 6.91 -9.79 -0.02
CA ARG A 176 6.31 -9.70 1.31
C ARG A 176 6.21 -11.07 2.01
N SER A 177 5.70 -12.08 1.33
CA SER A 177 5.38 -13.39 1.95
C SER A 177 6.59 -14.32 2.05
N GLU A 178 7.53 -14.22 1.11
CA GLU A 178 8.61 -15.20 0.98
C GLU A 178 9.98 -14.56 1.25
N LEU A 179 10.31 -13.46 0.57
CA LEU A 179 11.64 -12.83 0.69
C LEU A 179 11.88 -12.24 2.09
N ILE A 180 10.95 -11.46 2.65
CA ILE A 180 11.16 -10.82 3.97
C ILE A 180 11.29 -11.90 5.08
N PRO A 181 10.39 -12.90 5.19
CA PRO A 181 10.57 -13.96 6.19
C PRO A 181 11.83 -14.79 5.95
N TYR A 182 12.23 -15.03 4.70
CA TYR A 182 13.50 -15.72 4.39
C TYR A 182 14.73 -14.92 4.87
N LEU A 183 14.79 -13.62 4.56
CA LEU A 183 15.86 -12.72 5.02
C LEU A 183 15.93 -12.67 6.55
N VAL A 184 14.78 -12.52 7.23
CA VAL A 184 14.67 -12.49 8.70
C VAL A 184 15.15 -13.83 9.31
N ARG A 185 14.77 -14.97 8.73
CA ARG A 185 15.29 -16.29 9.16
C ARG A 185 16.81 -16.40 8.99
N LYS A 186 17.37 -15.84 7.91
CA LYS A 186 18.81 -15.87 7.64
C LYS A 186 19.61 -14.96 8.58
N GLN A 187 19.10 -13.79 9.01
CA GLN A 187 19.79 -12.91 10.00
C GLN A 187 20.37 -13.66 11.20
N PHE A 188 19.65 -14.67 11.71
CA PHE A 188 20.03 -15.43 12.91
C PHE A 188 20.68 -16.79 12.62
N SER A 189 20.80 -17.17 11.34
CA SER A 189 21.45 -18.41 10.88
C SER A 189 22.95 -18.17 10.67
N SER A 190 23.78 -18.85 11.43
CA SER A 190 25.23 -18.85 11.23
C SER A 190 25.61 -19.50 9.91
N ALA A 191 26.44 -18.83 9.09
CA ALA A 191 26.98 -19.37 7.85
C ALA A 191 27.82 -20.66 8.04
N SER A 192 28.22 -21.00 9.27
CA SER A 192 28.90 -22.25 9.61
C SER A 192 27.96 -23.47 9.72
N SER A 193 26.64 -23.29 9.66
CA SER A 193 25.68 -24.39 9.85
C SER A 193 25.56 -25.35 8.68
N GLN A 194 26.09 -25.00 7.49
CA GLN A 194 25.97 -25.85 6.29
C GLN A 194 27.09 -26.87 6.13
N GLN A 195 28.30 -26.64 6.66
CA GLN A 195 29.38 -27.63 6.61
C GLN A 195 29.20 -28.79 7.61
N GLY A 196 28.18 -28.74 8.48
CA GLY A 196 27.96 -29.73 9.55
C GLY A 196 26.84 -30.74 9.29
N GLN A 197 26.15 -30.68 8.14
CA GLN A 197 25.04 -31.60 7.80
C GLN A 197 25.33 -32.50 6.60
N GLU A 198 26.45 -32.32 5.89
CA GLU A 198 26.75 -33.05 4.64
C GLU A 198 27.16 -34.53 4.87
N GLU A 199 27.46 -34.97 6.10
CA GLU A 199 27.96 -36.34 6.38
C GLU A 199 26.89 -37.37 6.82
N LYS A 200 25.58 -37.05 6.81
CA LYS A 200 24.54 -37.98 7.31
C LYS A 200 23.30 -38.20 6.44
N GLU A 201 23.21 -37.61 5.25
CA GLU A 201 22.10 -37.85 4.30
C GLU A 201 22.60 -38.23 2.89
N GLU A 202 23.57 -39.14 2.81
CA GLU A 202 23.71 -40.00 1.63
C GLU A 202 22.82 -41.25 1.80
N ASP A 203 21.54 -41.17 1.38
CA ASP A 203 21.10 -42.03 0.26
C ASP A 203 19.74 -41.62 -0.37
N LEU A 204 19.58 -41.98 -1.66
CA LEU A 204 18.31 -42.05 -2.42
C LEU A 204 17.59 -40.75 -2.89
N LYS A 205 18.34 -39.88 -3.56
CA LYS A 205 18.02 -39.26 -4.88
C LYS A 205 16.56 -38.93 -5.25
N LYS A 206 16.29 -37.62 -5.43
CA LYS A 206 15.96 -37.05 -6.76
C LYS A 206 16.38 -35.58 -6.84
N LYS A 207 16.74 -35.13 -8.05
CA LYS A 207 17.33 -33.80 -8.31
C LYS A 207 16.30 -32.68 -8.16
N GLU A 208 16.51 -31.78 -7.21
CA GLU A 208 16.13 -30.37 -7.34
C GLU A 208 17.38 -29.50 -7.27
N LEU A 209 17.30 -28.28 -7.83
CA LEU A 209 18.49 -27.48 -8.12
C LEU A 209 19.17 -26.99 -6.84
N LYS A 210 20.51 -26.93 -6.87
CA LYS A 210 21.32 -26.30 -5.81
C LYS A 210 20.95 -24.81 -5.72
N SER A 211 20.14 -24.43 -4.74
CA SER A 211 19.85 -23.02 -4.45
C SER A 211 21.10 -22.35 -3.91
N LEU A 212 21.55 -21.29 -4.58
CA LEU A 212 22.67 -20.48 -4.14
C LEU A 212 22.24 -19.61 -2.96
N ASP A 213 22.84 -19.83 -1.79
CA ASP A 213 22.56 -19.03 -0.60
C ASP A 213 22.96 -17.56 -0.75
N ILE A 214 22.17 -16.64 -0.17
CA ILE A 214 22.47 -15.20 -0.07
C ILE A 214 23.94 -14.92 0.35
N TYR A 215 24.53 -15.79 1.16
CA TYR A 215 25.90 -15.65 1.66
C TYR A 215 27.01 -15.76 0.61
N SER A 216 26.77 -16.32 -0.59
CA SER A 216 27.73 -16.24 -1.70
C SER A 216 27.78 -14.81 -2.26
N PHE A 217 26.62 -14.24 -2.58
CA PHE A 217 26.48 -12.88 -3.12
C PHE A 217 27.00 -11.81 -2.15
N ILE A 218 26.86 -12.02 -0.84
CA ILE A 218 27.45 -11.11 0.17
C ILE A 218 28.98 -11.17 0.20
N LYS A 219 29.60 -12.34 -0.07
CA LYS A 219 31.06 -12.43 -0.17
C LYS A 219 31.57 -11.67 -1.40
N GLU A 220 30.89 -11.81 -2.54
CA GLU A 220 31.22 -11.12 -3.79
C GLU A 220 31.08 -9.60 -3.66
N ALA A 221 29.99 -9.11 -3.04
CA ALA A 221 29.80 -7.69 -2.76
C ALA A 221 30.87 -7.11 -1.82
N ASN A 222 31.23 -7.84 -0.76
CA ASN A 222 32.25 -7.40 0.20
C ASN A 222 33.69 -7.44 -0.37
N THR A 223 33.97 -8.29 -1.37
CA THR A 223 35.28 -8.27 -2.06
C THR A 223 35.51 -7.04 -2.93
N LEU A 224 34.44 -6.32 -3.32
CA LEU A 224 34.53 -5.09 -4.11
C LEU A 224 34.70 -3.83 -3.23
N ASN A 225 34.16 -3.82 -2.01
CA ASN A 225 34.19 -2.67 -1.09
C ASN A 225 35.23 -2.82 0.03
N LEU A 226 36.52 -2.68 -0.33
CA LEU A 226 37.62 -2.71 0.63
C LEU A 226 37.92 -1.33 1.25
N ALA A 227 37.04 -0.81 2.11
CA ALA A 227 37.27 0.44 2.86
C ALA A 227 36.71 0.39 4.30
N PRO A 228 37.55 0.21 5.35
CA PRO A 228 37.08 -0.01 6.72
C PRO A 228 36.88 1.29 7.52
N TYR A 229 36.16 2.28 6.98
CA TYR A 229 35.95 3.59 7.65
C TYR A 229 34.56 3.75 8.31
N ASP A 230 33.50 3.15 7.74
CA ASP A 230 32.11 3.40 8.17
C ASP A 230 31.70 2.71 9.50
N ALA A 231 32.59 1.93 10.11
CA ALA A 231 32.29 1.15 11.31
C ALA A 231 32.19 1.99 12.61
N CYS A 232 32.69 3.23 12.63
CA CYS A 232 32.79 4.01 13.87
C CYS A 232 31.45 4.53 14.42
N TRP A 233 30.44 4.78 13.58
CA TRP A 233 29.16 5.35 14.06
C TRP A 233 28.29 4.30 14.78
N ASN A 234 28.44 3.03 14.42
CA ASN A 234 27.58 1.94 14.88
C ASN A 234 27.90 1.45 16.30
N ALA A 235 29.11 1.70 16.81
CA ALA A 235 29.55 1.20 18.11
C ALA A 235 28.86 1.87 19.33
N CYS A 236 28.15 2.98 19.13
CA CYS A 236 27.63 3.80 20.23
C CYS A 236 26.21 3.43 20.71
N ARG A 237 25.53 2.43 20.11
CA ARG A 237 24.13 2.09 20.44
C ARG A 237 23.84 0.59 20.57
N GLY A 238 24.45 -0.05 21.56
CA GLY A 238 23.93 -1.27 22.20
C GLY A 238 24.15 -2.60 21.47
N ASP A 239 24.21 -2.63 20.14
CA ASP A 239 24.70 -3.80 19.41
C ASP A 239 26.20 -3.98 19.69
N ARG A 240 26.61 -5.17 20.16
CA ARG A 240 28.03 -5.47 20.40
C ARG A 240 28.76 -5.55 19.05
N TRP A 241 30.01 -5.09 19.02
CA TRP A 241 30.90 -5.15 17.85
C TRP A 241 30.99 -6.55 17.19
N GLU A 242 30.81 -7.60 18.01
CA GLU A 242 30.79 -9.00 17.59
C GLU A 242 29.53 -9.43 16.82
N ASP A 243 28.38 -8.77 17.03
CA ASP A 243 27.15 -9.04 16.28
C ASP A 243 27.15 -8.31 14.93
N LEU A 244 27.71 -7.09 14.90
CA LEU A 244 27.83 -6.28 13.68
C LEU A 244 28.69 -6.97 12.60
N SER A 245 29.75 -7.67 13.04
CA SER A 245 30.70 -8.39 12.20
C SER A 245 30.26 -9.81 11.79
N ARG A 246 29.25 -10.38 12.47
CA ARG A 246 28.75 -11.75 12.19
C ARG A 246 27.41 -11.81 11.45
N SER A 247 26.54 -10.81 11.61
CA SER A 247 25.25 -10.78 10.91
C SER A 247 25.39 -10.16 9.52
N GLN A 248 25.68 -10.99 8.52
CA GLN A 248 25.80 -10.59 7.11
C GLN A 248 24.49 -10.06 6.50
N VAL A 249 23.32 -10.48 7.03
CA VAL A 249 22.01 -9.96 6.66
C VAL A 249 21.43 -9.17 7.83
N ARG A 250 20.86 -7.98 7.56
CA ARG A 250 20.21 -7.10 8.55
C ARG A 250 18.91 -6.53 7.97
N CYS A 251 17.76 -6.75 8.62
CA CYS A 251 16.49 -6.15 8.20
C CYS A 251 15.96 -5.19 9.26
N TYR A 252 15.59 -3.99 8.83
CA TYR A 252 15.02 -2.94 9.68
C TYR A 252 13.62 -2.57 9.21
N VAL A 253 12.82 -2.09 10.14
CA VAL A 253 11.46 -1.61 9.91
C VAL A 253 11.31 -0.21 10.50
N HIS A 254 10.79 0.71 9.69
CA HIS A 254 10.28 1.98 10.16
C HIS A 254 8.81 1.79 10.55
N ILE A 255 8.46 1.95 11.83
CA ILE A 255 7.05 1.97 12.27
C ILE A 255 6.58 3.43 12.37
N MET A 256 5.78 3.85 11.41
CA MET A 256 5.21 5.19 11.35
C MET A 256 4.19 5.40 12.48
N LYS A 257 4.31 6.52 13.21
CA LYS A 257 3.40 6.90 14.30
C LYS A 257 2.36 7.92 13.88
N GLU A 258 2.77 8.90 13.09
CA GLU A 258 1.97 10.04 12.63
C GLU A 258 2.13 10.16 11.11
N GLY A 259 1.11 10.69 10.43
CA GLY A 259 1.03 10.74 8.97
C GLY A 259 -0.05 9.85 8.36
N LEU A 260 -0.27 10.07 7.07
CA LEU A 260 -1.07 9.28 6.16
C LEU A 260 -0.15 8.32 5.40
N CYS A 261 -0.34 7.01 5.59
CA CYS A 261 0.23 6.00 4.71
C CYS A 261 -0.83 4.91 4.48
N SER A 262 -1.50 4.94 3.35
CA SER A 262 -2.63 4.06 3.03
C SER A 262 -2.35 3.33 1.72
N ARG A 263 -2.32 2.00 1.79
CA ARG A 263 -2.15 1.13 0.62
C ARG A 263 -3.52 0.68 0.11
N VAL A 264 -3.95 1.16 -1.05
CA VAL A 264 -5.30 0.88 -1.54
C VAL A 264 -5.35 -0.48 -2.24
N SER A 265 -5.69 -1.51 -1.47
CA SER A 265 -5.80 -2.90 -1.95
C SER A 265 -7.24 -3.42 -2.01
N THR A 266 -8.14 -2.80 -1.24
CA THR A 266 -9.55 -3.19 -1.05
C THR A 266 -10.44 -1.95 -1.12
N LEU A 267 -11.71 -2.09 -1.54
CA LEU A 267 -12.65 -0.98 -1.73
C LEU A 267 -12.77 -0.05 -0.50
N GLY A 268 -12.77 -0.61 0.71
CA GLY A 268 -12.78 0.18 1.95
C GLY A 268 -11.53 1.05 2.15
N LEU A 269 -10.35 0.55 1.79
CA LEU A 269 -9.09 1.30 1.84
C LEU A 269 -9.04 2.37 0.73
N TYR A 270 -9.66 2.13 -0.42
CA TYR A 270 -9.82 3.13 -1.48
C TYR A 270 -10.77 4.27 -1.06
N MET A 271 -11.86 3.97 -0.35
CA MET A 271 -12.75 4.99 0.22
C MET A 271 -12.08 5.79 1.33
N GLU A 272 -11.38 5.14 2.27
CA GLU A 272 -10.68 5.85 3.34
C GLU A 272 -9.50 6.68 2.80
N ALA A 273 -8.76 6.19 1.80
CA ALA A 273 -7.77 6.99 1.09
C ALA A 273 -8.41 8.25 0.47
N ASN A 274 -9.51 8.10 -0.27
CA ASN A 274 -10.25 9.23 -0.83
C ASN A 274 -10.76 10.23 0.23
N ARG A 275 -11.15 9.77 1.43
CA ARG A 275 -11.51 10.67 2.55
C ARG A 275 -10.32 11.44 3.12
N GLN A 276 -9.15 10.80 3.19
CA GLN A 276 -7.95 11.36 3.80
C GLN A 276 -7.20 12.28 2.82
N VAL A 277 -7.34 12.05 1.52
CA VAL A 277 -6.60 12.74 0.45
C VAL A 277 -6.89 14.24 0.28
N PRO A 278 -8.10 14.80 0.51
CA PRO A 278 -8.29 16.26 0.53
C PRO A 278 -7.40 16.99 1.57
N LYS A 279 -7.06 16.34 2.69
CA LYS A 279 -6.11 16.87 3.69
C LYS A 279 -4.66 16.70 3.27
N LEU A 280 -4.37 15.67 2.46
CA LEU A 280 -3.06 15.41 1.87
C LEU A 280 -2.76 16.41 0.74
N LEU A 281 -3.72 16.66 -0.15
CA LEU A 281 -3.56 17.53 -1.31
C LEU A 281 -3.24 18.97 -0.90
N SER A 282 -3.89 19.50 0.15
CA SER A 282 -3.57 20.83 0.68
C SER A 282 -2.15 20.93 1.27
N ALA A 283 -1.54 19.82 1.68
CA ALA A 283 -0.15 19.75 2.13
C ALA A 283 0.84 19.44 1.00
N LEU A 284 0.46 18.65 -0.01
CA LEU A 284 1.32 18.27 -1.13
C LEU A 284 1.37 19.31 -2.24
N CYS A 285 0.25 19.97 -2.54
CA CYS A 285 0.04 20.86 -3.70
C CYS A 285 -0.80 22.09 -3.30
N PRO A 286 -0.22 23.12 -2.65
CA PRO A 286 -0.95 24.34 -2.28
C PRO A 286 -1.40 25.20 -3.47
N GLU A 287 -0.90 24.93 -4.68
CA GLU A 287 -1.23 25.64 -5.93
C GLU A 287 -2.60 25.27 -6.53
N GLU A 288 -3.12 24.07 -6.26
CA GLU A 288 -4.39 23.61 -6.83
C GLU A 288 -5.55 23.84 -5.84
N PRO A 289 -6.49 24.76 -6.11
CA PRO A 289 -7.66 24.93 -5.26
C PRO A 289 -8.55 23.68 -5.28
N PRO A 290 -9.28 23.36 -4.19
CA PRO A 290 -10.15 22.18 -4.12
C PRO A 290 -11.31 22.20 -5.14
N VAL A 291 -11.55 23.34 -5.78
CA VAL A 291 -12.47 23.50 -6.90
C VAL A 291 -11.69 23.97 -8.11
N HIS A 292 -11.63 23.14 -9.15
CA HIS A 292 -10.94 23.51 -10.39
C HIS A 292 -11.56 24.75 -11.05
N SER A 293 -10.73 25.63 -11.62
CA SER A 293 -11.14 26.92 -12.18
C SER A 293 -12.10 26.82 -13.38
N SER A 294 -12.10 25.69 -14.10
CA SER A 294 -13.01 25.43 -15.22
C SER A 294 -14.38 24.87 -14.80
N ALA A 295 -14.60 24.55 -13.52
CA ALA A 295 -15.88 24.03 -13.05
C ALA A 295 -16.97 25.13 -13.06
N GLN A 296 -18.07 24.87 -13.77
CA GLN A 296 -19.20 25.79 -13.88
C GLN A 296 -20.18 25.57 -12.72
N ILE A 297 -19.96 26.30 -11.62
CA ILE A 297 -20.75 26.18 -10.40
C ILE A 297 -21.70 27.37 -10.27
N VAL A 298 -23.01 27.12 -10.38
CA VAL A 298 -24.05 28.15 -10.25
C VAL A 298 -24.19 28.64 -8.80
N SER A 299 -24.03 27.76 -7.80
CA SER A 299 -24.13 28.12 -6.37
C SER A 299 -22.93 27.66 -5.53
N LYS A 300 -21.89 28.49 -5.45
CA LYS A 300 -20.65 28.20 -4.70
C LYS A 300 -20.83 27.99 -3.18
N HIS A 301 -21.87 28.57 -2.57
CA HIS A 301 -22.08 28.53 -1.11
C HIS A 301 -22.45 27.16 -0.52
N LEU A 302 -22.81 26.18 -1.36
CA LEU A 302 -23.30 24.86 -0.92
C LEU A 302 -22.25 23.73 -1.06
N VAL A 303 -21.03 24.07 -1.47
CA VAL A 303 -19.89 23.13 -1.56
C VAL A 303 -19.10 23.20 -0.25
N GLY A 304 -18.95 22.05 0.43
CA GLY A 304 -18.14 21.93 1.64
C GLY A 304 -16.64 21.99 1.34
N VAL A 305 -15.86 22.53 2.29
CA VAL A 305 -14.39 22.68 2.17
C VAL A 305 -13.63 21.36 2.05
N ASP A 306 -14.21 20.26 2.51
CA ASP A 306 -13.65 18.90 2.41
C ASP A 306 -13.94 18.22 1.05
N SER A 307 -14.61 18.91 0.11
CA SER A 307 -15.03 18.35 -1.18
C SER A 307 -14.09 18.77 -2.31
N LEU A 308 -13.80 17.86 -3.24
CA LEU A 308 -12.93 18.09 -4.41
C LEU A 308 -13.75 18.05 -5.70
N ILE A 309 -13.60 19.05 -6.58
CA ILE A 309 -14.34 19.15 -7.84
C ILE A 309 -13.37 19.21 -9.03
N GLY A 310 -13.48 18.23 -9.92
CA GLY A 310 -12.68 18.10 -11.13
C GLY A 310 -13.03 19.10 -12.23
N PRO A 311 -12.17 19.21 -13.26
CA PRO A 311 -12.37 20.13 -14.37
C PRO A 311 -13.67 19.87 -15.12
N ASP A 312 -14.23 20.95 -15.67
CA ASP A 312 -15.35 20.95 -16.63
C ASP A 312 -16.67 20.36 -16.10
N THR A 313 -16.73 20.15 -14.78
CA THR A 313 -17.94 19.73 -14.06
C THR A 313 -18.94 20.87 -13.96
N GLN A 314 -20.21 20.57 -14.23
CA GLN A 314 -21.35 21.49 -14.14
C GLN A 314 -22.21 21.16 -12.92
N ILE A 315 -22.54 22.17 -12.11
CA ILE A 315 -23.31 21.99 -10.87
C ILE A 315 -24.49 22.96 -10.85
N GLY A 316 -25.69 22.39 -10.88
CA GLY A 316 -26.97 23.08 -10.85
C GLY A 316 -27.31 23.75 -9.51
N GLU A 317 -28.46 24.41 -9.48
CA GLU A 317 -28.91 25.22 -8.34
C GLU A 317 -29.35 24.38 -7.15
N LYS A 318 -29.11 24.92 -5.94
CA LYS A 318 -29.56 24.34 -4.65
C LYS A 318 -29.01 22.93 -4.37
N SER A 319 -27.97 22.51 -5.10
CA SER A 319 -27.30 21.24 -4.88
C SER A 319 -26.22 21.37 -3.79
N SER A 320 -26.13 20.39 -2.88
CA SER A 320 -25.21 20.42 -1.72
C SER A 320 -24.24 19.25 -1.70
N ILE A 321 -22.95 19.54 -1.52
CA ILE A 321 -21.86 18.57 -1.71
C ILE A 321 -20.93 18.61 -0.49
N LYS A 322 -20.89 17.52 0.28
CA LYS A 322 -20.17 17.43 1.56
C LYS A 322 -19.23 16.23 1.62
N ARG A 323 -17.92 16.47 1.77
CA ARG A 323 -16.87 15.41 1.87
C ARG A 323 -16.90 14.44 0.68
N SER A 324 -17.15 14.97 -0.51
CA SER A 324 -17.30 14.18 -1.73
C SER A 324 -16.25 14.57 -2.75
N ILE A 325 -15.75 13.59 -3.50
CA ILE A 325 -14.82 13.80 -4.60
C ILE A 325 -15.60 13.59 -5.90
N ILE A 326 -15.49 14.55 -6.81
CA ILE A 326 -16.16 14.56 -8.10
C ILE A 326 -15.11 14.67 -9.19
N GLY A 327 -15.09 13.70 -10.10
CA GLY A 327 -14.19 13.66 -11.25
C GLY A 327 -14.46 14.73 -12.31
N SER A 328 -13.89 14.52 -13.49
CA SER A 328 -13.96 15.45 -14.61
C SER A 328 -15.28 15.34 -15.38
N SER A 329 -15.73 16.44 -15.97
CA SER A 329 -16.86 16.50 -16.91
C SER A 329 -18.19 15.94 -16.37
N CYS A 330 -18.41 16.01 -15.06
CA CYS A 330 -19.65 15.54 -14.44
C CYS A 330 -20.79 16.55 -14.64
N LEU A 331 -22.01 16.05 -14.85
CA LEU A 331 -23.22 16.85 -14.98
C LEU A 331 -24.13 16.60 -13.78
N ILE A 332 -24.15 17.53 -12.82
CA ILE A 332 -24.98 17.47 -11.62
C ILE A 332 -26.10 18.50 -11.76
N LYS A 333 -27.35 18.05 -11.83
CA LYS A 333 -28.52 18.94 -11.96
C LYS A 333 -28.96 19.55 -10.62
N ASP A 334 -30.09 20.26 -10.65
CA ASP A 334 -30.62 21.01 -9.51
C ASP A 334 -31.13 20.11 -8.38
N ARG A 335 -31.09 20.64 -7.16
CA ARG A 335 -31.62 20.02 -5.92
C ARG A 335 -31.00 18.65 -5.59
N VAL A 336 -29.76 18.40 -6.01
CA VAL A 336 -29.04 17.15 -5.72
C VAL A 336 -28.29 17.24 -4.38
N THR A 337 -28.31 16.16 -3.59
CA THR A 337 -27.57 16.08 -2.33
C THR A 337 -26.54 14.95 -2.38
N ILE A 338 -25.27 15.27 -2.12
CA ILE A 338 -24.15 14.32 -2.24
C ILE A 338 -23.28 14.38 -0.98
N THR A 339 -23.21 13.29 -0.22
CA THR A 339 -22.47 13.23 1.05
C THR A 339 -21.57 12.01 1.12
N ASN A 340 -20.26 12.20 1.35
CA ASN A 340 -19.29 11.11 1.52
C ASN A 340 -19.24 10.15 0.30
N CYS A 341 -19.37 10.72 -0.91
CA CYS A 341 -19.43 9.94 -2.16
C CYS A 341 -18.23 10.19 -3.05
N LEU A 342 -17.95 9.23 -3.93
CA LEU A 342 -16.95 9.32 -4.97
C LEU A 342 -17.63 9.18 -6.34
N LEU A 343 -17.63 10.26 -7.12
CA LEU A 343 -18.01 10.23 -8.54
C LEU A 343 -16.74 10.19 -9.38
N MET A 344 -16.64 9.23 -10.31
CA MET A 344 -15.59 9.22 -11.33
C MET A 344 -15.94 10.20 -12.47
N ASN A 345 -15.44 9.98 -13.69
CA ASN A 345 -15.56 10.94 -14.79
C ASN A 345 -16.88 10.75 -15.57
N SER A 346 -17.37 11.85 -16.15
CA SER A 346 -18.55 11.86 -17.04
C SER A 346 -19.83 11.28 -16.41
N VAL A 347 -19.97 11.37 -15.09
CA VAL A 347 -21.17 10.94 -14.36
C VAL A 347 -22.28 11.97 -14.55
N THR A 348 -23.49 11.50 -14.89
CA THR A 348 -24.69 12.35 -14.97
C THR A 348 -25.63 12.06 -13.80
N VAL A 349 -25.91 13.07 -12.99
CA VAL A 349 -26.85 13.00 -11.86
C VAL A 349 -28.03 13.93 -12.12
N GLU A 350 -29.19 13.33 -12.35
CA GLU A 350 -30.44 14.04 -12.59
C GLU A 350 -31.03 14.68 -11.31
N GLU A 351 -32.00 15.57 -11.50
CA GLU A 351 -32.59 16.42 -10.46
C GLU A 351 -33.16 15.63 -9.26
N GLY A 352 -33.00 16.21 -8.07
CA GLY A 352 -33.65 15.73 -6.85
C GLY A 352 -33.10 14.42 -6.28
N SER A 353 -31.92 13.98 -6.74
CA SER A 353 -31.28 12.74 -6.28
C SER A 353 -30.51 12.96 -4.97
N ASN A 354 -30.49 11.94 -4.10
CA ASN A 354 -29.80 11.95 -2.80
C ASN A 354 -28.86 10.74 -2.72
N ILE A 355 -27.56 11.03 -2.64
CA ILE A 355 -26.50 10.04 -2.75
C ILE A 355 -25.61 10.13 -1.49
N GLN A 356 -25.48 9.02 -0.78
CA GLN A 356 -24.75 8.92 0.48
C GLN A 356 -23.82 7.71 0.48
N GLY A 357 -22.56 7.90 0.90
CA GLY A 357 -21.60 6.80 1.11
C GLY A 357 -21.29 5.95 -0.13
N SER A 358 -21.60 6.43 -1.34
CA SER A 358 -21.64 5.60 -2.55
C SER A 358 -20.51 5.90 -3.53
N VAL A 359 -20.11 4.88 -4.30
CA VAL A 359 -19.08 4.97 -5.35
C VAL A 359 -19.73 4.79 -6.71
N ILE A 360 -19.46 5.72 -7.62
CA ILE A 360 -20.12 5.83 -8.92
C ILE A 360 -19.06 5.88 -10.01
N CYS A 361 -18.96 4.81 -10.78
CA CYS A 361 -17.99 4.64 -11.85
C CYS A 361 -18.31 5.49 -13.09
N ASN A 362 -17.37 5.52 -14.04
CA ASN A 362 -17.44 6.38 -15.22
C ASN A 362 -18.70 6.15 -16.07
N ASN A 363 -19.19 7.22 -16.69
CA ASN A 363 -20.35 7.21 -17.59
C ASN A 363 -21.66 6.69 -16.96
N ALA A 364 -21.76 6.60 -15.64
CA ALA A 364 -22.99 6.22 -14.97
C ALA A 364 -24.05 7.33 -15.08
N VAL A 365 -25.31 6.94 -15.26
CA VAL A 365 -26.46 7.84 -15.40
C VAL A 365 -27.47 7.55 -14.30
N ILE A 366 -27.69 8.54 -13.43
CA ILE A 366 -28.60 8.44 -12.29
C ILE A 366 -29.83 9.29 -12.59
N GLU A 367 -31.00 8.65 -12.70
CA GLU A 367 -32.25 9.34 -13.04
C GLU A 367 -32.90 10.08 -11.86
N LYS A 368 -33.92 10.88 -12.19
CA LYS A 368 -34.56 11.86 -11.30
C LYS A 368 -35.12 11.23 -10.03
N GLY A 369 -34.88 11.88 -8.90
CA GLY A 369 -35.47 11.53 -7.60
C GLY A 369 -35.04 10.17 -7.05
N THR A 370 -33.80 9.75 -7.31
CA THR A 370 -33.25 8.49 -6.80
C THR A 370 -32.57 8.66 -5.44
N ASP A 371 -32.76 7.68 -4.56
CA ASP A 371 -32.22 7.67 -3.20
C ASP A 371 -31.21 6.50 -3.09
N ILE A 372 -29.92 6.83 -2.97
CA ILE A 372 -28.81 5.86 -3.09
C ILE A 372 -27.94 5.92 -1.83
N LYS A 373 -27.83 4.80 -1.10
CA LYS A 373 -27.09 4.72 0.18
C LYS A 373 -26.15 3.52 0.21
N ASP A 374 -24.87 3.79 0.42
CA ASP A 374 -23.78 2.80 0.50
C ASP A 374 -23.77 1.82 -0.69
N CYS A 375 -24.03 2.33 -1.90
CA CYS A 375 -24.06 1.52 -3.13
C CYS A 375 -22.78 1.66 -3.96
N LEU A 376 -22.50 0.64 -4.74
CA LEU A 376 -21.42 0.62 -5.73
C LEU A 376 -22.04 0.49 -7.13
N ILE A 377 -21.80 1.47 -7.99
CA ILE A 377 -22.44 1.58 -9.31
C ILE A 377 -21.36 1.46 -10.39
N GLY A 378 -21.43 0.40 -11.18
CA GLY A 378 -20.49 0.06 -12.25
C GLY A 378 -20.54 1.03 -13.43
N SER A 379 -19.51 0.97 -14.28
CA SER A 379 -19.36 1.87 -15.43
C SER A 379 -20.51 1.70 -16.43
N GLY A 380 -21.00 2.83 -16.97
CA GLY A 380 -22.06 2.87 -17.97
C GLY A 380 -23.45 2.41 -17.50
N GLN A 381 -23.64 2.15 -16.20
CA GLN A 381 -24.94 1.73 -15.67
C GLN A 381 -25.92 2.89 -15.58
N ARG A 382 -27.20 2.60 -15.84
CA ARG A 382 -28.31 3.55 -15.71
C ARG A 382 -29.25 3.10 -14.59
N ILE A 383 -29.50 3.99 -13.64
CA ILE A 383 -30.43 3.74 -12.52
C ILE A 383 -31.76 4.39 -12.83
N GLU A 384 -32.84 3.61 -12.75
CA GLU A 384 -34.21 4.02 -13.01
C GLU A 384 -34.70 5.10 -12.04
N ALA A 385 -35.51 6.04 -12.55
CA ALA A 385 -36.08 7.14 -11.78
C ALA A 385 -36.88 6.65 -10.56
N LYS A 386 -36.77 7.37 -9.44
CA LYS A 386 -37.43 7.05 -8.16
C LYS A 386 -37.07 5.69 -7.55
N ALA A 387 -35.97 5.05 -7.95
CA ALA A 387 -35.45 3.89 -7.26
C ALA A 387 -34.82 4.26 -5.91
N GLU A 388 -35.18 3.54 -4.86
CA GLU A 388 -34.45 3.52 -3.57
C GLU A 388 -33.50 2.32 -3.58
N ARG A 389 -32.19 2.56 -3.43
CA ARG A 389 -31.14 1.52 -3.47
C ARG A 389 -30.24 1.63 -2.24
N VAL A 390 -30.08 0.54 -1.50
CA VAL A 390 -29.37 0.52 -0.21
C VAL A 390 -28.48 -0.71 -0.09
N ASN A 391 -27.17 -0.50 0.06
CA ASN A 391 -26.16 -1.55 0.18
C ASN A 391 -26.20 -2.56 -0.98
N GLU A 392 -26.23 -2.07 -2.22
CA GLU A 392 -26.24 -2.87 -3.45
C GLU A 392 -25.01 -2.61 -4.32
N VAL A 393 -24.54 -3.66 -4.98
CA VAL A 393 -23.52 -3.60 -6.03
C VAL A 393 -24.24 -3.77 -7.37
N ILE A 394 -24.30 -2.68 -8.15
CA ILE A 394 -24.96 -2.61 -9.46
C ILE A 394 -23.86 -2.58 -10.52
N VAL A 395 -23.32 -3.76 -10.84
CA VAL A 395 -22.37 -3.95 -11.95
C VAL A 395 -23.11 -4.64 -13.08
N GLY A 396 -22.94 -4.16 -14.31
CA GLY A 396 -23.54 -4.78 -15.48
C GLY A 396 -22.92 -6.16 -15.75
N ASN A 397 -23.74 -7.16 -16.08
CA ASN A 397 -23.31 -8.55 -16.27
C ASN A 397 -22.36 -8.77 -17.47
N ASP A 398 -22.12 -7.76 -18.30
CA ASP A 398 -21.55 -7.89 -19.65
C ASP A 398 -20.02 -8.03 -19.72
N GLN A 399 -19.32 -8.22 -18.59
CA GLN A 399 -17.87 -8.48 -18.56
C GLN A 399 -17.45 -9.71 -17.74
N LEU A 400 -18.37 -10.67 -17.54
CA LEU A 400 -17.98 -12.07 -17.34
C LEU A 400 -17.57 -12.70 -18.69
N MET A 401 -16.45 -12.26 -19.26
CA MET A 401 -15.70 -13.09 -20.21
C MET A 401 -14.43 -13.61 -19.55
N GLU A 402 -14.34 -14.93 -19.54
CA GLU A 402 -13.22 -15.72 -19.04
C GLU A 402 -11.91 -15.39 -19.77
N ILE A 403 -10.81 -15.34 -19.01
CA ILE A 403 -9.43 -15.54 -19.49
C ILE A 403 -8.73 -16.44 -18.47
#